data_AF-A0A7C5KG84-F1
#
_entry.id   AF-A0A7C5KG84-F1
#
_cell.length_a   1.000
_cell.length_b   1.000
_cell.length_c   1.000
_cell.angle_alpha   90.00
_cell.angle_beta   90.00
_cell.angle_gamma   90.00
#
_symmetry.space_group_name_H-M   'P 1'
#
loop_
_entity.id
_entity.type
_entity.pdbx_description
1 polymer ?
#
loop_
_entity_poly.entity_id
_entity_poly.type
_entity_poly.pdbx_seq_one_letter_code
_entity_poly.pdbx_strand_id
1 'polypeptide(L)' 'GMKPFDAAVLGAWLHGRAGDLGAARLGPWSLTAEDLLEDLPRAFLERAESSGAKA' A
#
# COMPACT_ATOMS: atom_id res chain seq x y z
N GLY A 1 11.65 -14.86 -5.26
CA GLY A 1 10.24 -14.77 -4.86
C GLY A 1 10.12 -14.86 -3.36
N MET A 2 9.08 -14.27 -2.79
CA MET A 2 8.83 -14.24 -1.34
C MET A 2 8.08 -15.51 -0.88
N LYS A 3 8.27 -15.95 0.38
CA LYS A 3 7.49 -17.07 0.93
C LYS A 3 6.01 -16.67 1.02
N PRO A 4 5.05 -17.62 0.93
CA PRO A 4 3.63 -17.28 0.95
C PRO A 4 3.19 -16.44 2.16
N PHE A 5 3.68 -16.78 3.35
CA PHE A 5 3.37 -16.01 4.56
C PHE A 5 3.91 -14.58 4.51
N ASP A 6 5.19 -14.44 4.14
CA ASP A 6 5.83 -13.13 4.00
C ASP A 6 5.11 -12.26 2.95
N ALA A 7 4.66 -12.87 1.85
CA ALA A 7 3.92 -12.19 0.79
C ALA A 7 2.55 -11.71 1.26
N ALA A 8 1.84 -12.53 2.05
CA ALA A 8 0.56 -12.14 2.64
C ALA A 8 0.73 -10.98 3.64
N VAL A 9 1.78 -11.01 4.47
CA VAL A 9 2.10 -9.93 5.41
C VAL A 9 2.40 -8.63 4.66
N LEU A 10 3.21 -8.70 3.59
CA LEU A 10 3.48 -7.54 2.74
C LEU A 10 2.19 -6.99 2.10
N GLY A 11 1.33 -7.88 1.58
CA GLY A 11 0.04 -7.49 1.00
C GLY A 11 -0.87 -6.77 2.00
N ALA A 12 -0.98 -7.26 3.23
CA ALA A 12 -1.77 -6.62 4.28
C ALA A 12 -1.23 -5.21 4.63
N TRP A 13 0.10 -5.07 4.74
CA TRP A 13 0.73 -3.78 4.98
C TRP A 13 0.49 -2.79 3.83
N LEU A 14 0.66 -3.23 2.58
CA LEU A 14 0.44 -2.40 1.39
C LEU A 14 -1.02 -1.93 1.30
N HIS A 15 -1.97 -2.80 1.60
CA HIS A 15 -3.39 -2.47 1.64
C HIS A 15 -3.69 -1.40 2.71
N GLY A 16 -3.16 -1.57 3.93
CA GLY A 16 -3.33 -0.58 5.00
C GLY A 16 -2.75 0.78 4.63
N ARG A 17 -1.54 0.81 4.04
CA ARG A 17 -0.92 2.07 3.59
C ARG A 17 -1.67 2.75 2.45
N ALA A 18 -2.17 1.99 1.48
CA ALA A 18 -3.04 2.53 0.44
C ALA A 18 -4.33 3.12 1.05
N GLY A 19 -4.90 2.46 2.05
CA GLY A 19 -6.05 2.96 2.82
C GLY A 19 -5.75 4.29 3.53
N ASP A 20 -4.59 4.42 4.19
CA ASP A 20 -4.18 5.66 4.84
C ASP A 20 -4.07 6.83 3.84
N LEU A 21 -3.46 6.56 2.67
CA LEU A 21 -3.31 7.54 1.59
C LEU A 21 -4.68 7.96 1.01
N GLY A 22 -5.56 6.99 0.77
CA GLY A 22 -6.92 7.24 0.31
C GLY A 22 -7.74 8.04 1.33
N ALA A 23 -7.63 7.70 2.62
CA ALA A 23 -8.30 8.42 3.70
C ALA A 23 -7.79 9.86 3.86
N ALA A 24 -6.51 10.12 3.61
CA ALA A 24 -5.96 11.48 3.59
C ALA A 24 -6.53 12.33 2.44
N ARG A 25 -6.91 11.69 1.32
CA ARG A 25 -7.45 12.36 0.13
C ARG A 25 -8.97 12.54 0.16
N LEU A 26 -9.72 11.51 0.56
CA LEU A 26 -11.19 11.47 0.49
C LEU A 26 -11.88 11.53 1.86
N GLY A 27 -11.12 11.38 2.94
CA GLY A 27 -11.64 11.10 4.28
C GLY A 27 -11.94 9.61 4.50
N PRO A 28 -12.04 9.15 5.75
CA PRO A 28 -12.15 7.73 6.08
C PRO A 28 -13.55 7.14 5.82
N TRP A 29 -14.59 7.96 5.75
CA TRP A 29 -15.98 7.48 5.69
C TRP A 29 -16.50 7.17 4.29
N SER A 30 -15.96 7.86 3.28
CA SER A 30 -16.38 7.71 1.88
C SER A 30 -15.38 6.92 1.04
N LEU A 31 -14.28 6.44 1.65
CA LEU A 31 -13.28 5.63 0.98
C LEU A 31 -13.85 4.24 0.65
N THR A 32 -13.78 3.86 -0.61
CA THR A 32 -14.20 2.55 -1.12
C THR A 32 -12.99 1.69 -1.50
N ALA A 33 -13.23 0.42 -1.82
CA ALA A 33 -12.19 -0.47 -2.30
C ALA A 33 -11.67 -0.08 -3.71
N GLU A 34 -12.46 0.61 -4.52
CA GLU A 34 -12.05 1.05 -5.85
C GLU A 34 -11.08 2.23 -5.77
N ASP A 35 -11.31 3.15 -4.83
CA ASP A 35 -10.42 4.29 -4.55
C ASP A 35 -8.99 3.84 -4.18
N LEU A 36 -8.87 2.68 -3.52
CA LEU A 36 -7.57 2.10 -3.17
C LEU A 36 -6.69 1.79 -4.39
N LEU A 37 -7.27 1.55 -5.58
CA LEU A 37 -6.50 1.26 -6.78
C LEU A 37 -5.66 2.46 -7.23
N GLU A 38 -6.11 3.69 -6.92
CA GLU A 38 -5.36 4.92 -7.20
C GLU A 38 -4.18 5.11 -6.24
N ASP A 39 -4.29 4.57 -5.03
CA ASP A 39 -3.35 4.75 -3.92
C ASP A 39 -2.34 3.59 -3.78
N LEU A 40 -2.70 2.39 -4.22
CA LEU A 40 -1.87 1.19 -4.10
C LEU A 40 -0.48 1.31 -4.79
N PRO A 41 -0.36 1.86 -6.02
CA PRO A 41 0.95 2.05 -6.66
C PRO A 41 1.89 2.94 -5.83
N ARG A 42 1.35 3.94 -5.13
CA ARG A 42 2.13 4.84 -4.27
C ARG A 42 2.66 4.11 -3.04
N ALA A 43 1.84 3.27 -2.41
CA ALA A 43 2.28 2.42 -1.30
C ALA A 43 3.41 1.45 -1.71
N PHE A 44 3.39 0.93 -2.94
CA PHE A 44 4.51 0.14 -3.49
C PHE A 44 5.79 0.96 -3.64
N LEU A 45 5.70 2.18 -4.19
CA LEU A 45 6.85 3.07 -4.35
C LEU A 45 7.46 3.47 -2.99
N GLU A 46 6.63 3.88 -2.01
CA GLU A 46 7.07 4.17 -0.64
C GLU A 46 7.84 2.98 -0.03
N ARG A 47 7.36 1.76 -0.24
CA ARG A 47 8.03 0.55 0.25
C ARG A 47 9.35 0.28 -0.47
N ALA A 48 9.41 0.50 -1.78
CA ALA A 48 10.63 0.29 -2.56
C ALA A 48 11.74 1.29 -2.14
N GLU A 49 11.38 2.54 -1.91
CA GLU A 49 12.30 3.60 -1.48
C GLU A 49 12.83 3.36 -0.06
N SER A 50 11.96 3.01 0.87
CA SER A 50 12.34 2.69 2.27
C SER A 50 13.16 1.40 2.43
N SER A 51 13.12 0.51 1.44
CA SER A 51 13.91 -0.73 1.44
C SER A 51 15.36 -0.52 1.00
N GLY A 52 15.74 0.69 0.57
CA GLY A 52 17.08 0.96 0.08
C GLY A 52 17.43 0.07 -1.10
N ALA A 53 16.78 0.31 -2.24
CA ALA A 53 17.37 -0.10 -3.52
C ALA A 53 18.71 0.62 -3.67
N LYS A 54 19.80 -0.01 -3.19
CA LYS A 54 21.12 0.23 -3.76
C LYS A 54 21.04 -0.25 -5.20
N ALA A 55 21.14 0.70 -6.13
CA ALA A 55 21.53 0.43 -7.51
C ALA A 55 22.88 -0.30 -7.57
#